data_AF-K2FKG6-F1
#
_entry.id   AF-K2FKG6-F1
#
_cell.length_a   1.000
_cell.length_b   1.000
_cell.length_c   1.000
_cell.angle_alpha   90.00
_cell.angle_beta   90.00
_cell.angle_gamma   90.00
#
_symmetry.space_group_name_H-M   'P 1'
#
loop_
_entity.id
_entity.type
_entity.pdbx_description
1 polymer ?
#
loop_
_entity_poly.entity_id
_entity_poly.type
_entity_poly.pdbx_seq_one_letter_code
_entity_poly.pdbx_strand_id
1 'polypeptide(L)'
;MSYRKKIAVMLPLLLIAATTIYVNKFFTSIGSFTYHFSVAFLIILIILFFSNRDIFNSWKKFSIVFMIISIVIISLAPEISDGFIEYSKKYLSQKLSVLFLIISLGIIIWKSIQLKKKSLK
;
A
#
# COMPACT_ATOMS: atom_id res chain seq x y z
N MET A 1 -14.14 -18.51 2.03
CA MET A 1 -12.83 -18.26 2.67
C MET A 1 -12.89 -17.01 3.56
N SER A 2 -12.58 -17.14 4.86
CA SER A 2 -12.55 -16.01 5.81
C SER A 2 -11.49 -14.97 5.40
N TYR A 3 -11.77 -13.67 5.60
CA TYR A 3 -10.83 -12.59 5.23
C TYR A 3 -9.47 -12.73 5.91
N ARG A 4 -9.42 -13.24 7.14
CA ARG A 4 -8.16 -13.53 7.86
C ARG A 4 -7.30 -14.57 7.13
N LYS A 5 -7.93 -15.60 6.55
CA LYS A 5 -7.22 -16.58 5.70
C LYS A 5 -6.66 -15.91 4.44
N LYS A 6 -7.36 -14.93 3.86
CA LYS A 6 -6.87 -14.18 2.70
C LYS A 6 -5.65 -13.32 3.08
N ILE A 7 -5.71 -12.61 4.21
CA ILE A 7 -4.58 -11.82 4.73
C ILE A 7 -3.38 -12.75 5.04
N ALA A 8 -3.63 -13.89 5.68
CA ALA A 8 -2.58 -14.86 6.01
C ALA A 8 -1.88 -15.44 4.77
N VAL A 9 -2.56 -15.54 3.63
CA VAL A 9 -1.95 -15.93 2.35
C VAL A 9 -1.25 -14.75 1.67
N MET A 10 -1.79 -13.54 1.78
CA MET A 10 -1.21 -12.33 1.17
C MET A 10 0.11 -11.90 1.83
N LEU A 11 0.23 -12.06 3.15
CA LEU A 11 1.44 -11.70 3.90
C LEU A 11 2.72 -12.38 3.37
N PRO A 12 2.81 -13.73 3.29
CA PRO A 12 4.00 -14.39 2.79
C PRO A 12 4.25 -14.09 1.31
N LEU A 13 3.19 -13.97 0.48
CA LEU A 13 3.33 -13.59 -0.93
C LEU A 13 3.98 -12.22 -1.10
N LEU A 14 3.53 -11.21 -0.34
CA LEU A 14 4.12 -9.87 -0.38
C LEU A 14 5.55 -9.86 0.16
N LEU A 15 5.85 -10.68 1.16
CA LEU A 15 7.18 -10.78 1.73
C LEU A 15 8.16 -11.41 0.73
N ILE A 16 7.75 -12.48 0.05
CA ILE A 16 8.53 -13.11 -1.04
C ILE A 16 8.73 -12.13 -2.19
N ALA A 17 7.69 -11.40 -2.59
CA ALA A 17 7.78 -10.40 -3.66
C ALA A 17 8.77 -9.28 -3.30
N ALA A 18 8.68 -8.75 -2.07
CA ALA A 18 9.61 -7.72 -1.59
C ALA A 18 11.06 -8.21 -1.56
N THR A 19 11.32 -9.44 -1.09
CA THR A 19 12.68 -9.99 -1.01
C THR A 19 13.25 -10.32 -2.38
N THR A 20 12.47 -10.90 -3.29
CA THR A 20 12.93 -11.16 -4.67
C THR A 20 13.29 -9.87 -5.39
N ILE A 21 12.49 -8.81 -5.22
CA ILE A 21 12.76 -7.51 -5.83
C ILE A 21 14.02 -6.86 -5.23
N TYR A 22 14.20 -6.96 -3.91
CA TYR A 22 15.38 -6.42 -3.23
C TYR A 22 16.67 -7.13 -3.67
N VAL A 23 16.66 -8.47 -3.72
CA VAL A 23 17.83 -9.29 -4.04
C VAL A 23 18.24 -9.14 -5.51
N ASN A 24 17.29 -9.15 -6.44
CA ASN A 24 17.62 -9.23 -7.85
C ASN A 24 18.12 -7.92 -8.48
N LYS A 25 18.02 -6.75 -7.81
CA LYS A 25 18.34 -5.41 -8.38
C LYS A 25 17.77 -5.14 -9.80
N PHE A 26 16.87 -5.98 -10.30
CA PHE A 26 16.65 -6.18 -11.74
C PHE A 26 15.64 -5.20 -12.35
N PHE A 27 15.03 -4.31 -11.55
CA PHE A 27 14.03 -3.35 -12.03
C PHE A 27 14.32 -1.95 -11.49
N THR A 28 15.01 -1.15 -12.28
CA THR A 28 15.53 0.19 -11.94
C THR A 28 14.45 1.20 -11.54
N SER A 29 13.25 1.18 -12.15
CA SER A 29 12.14 2.10 -11.80
C SER A 29 10.86 1.40 -11.30
N ILE A 30 10.49 0.25 -11.86
CA ILE A 30 9.25 -0.48 -11.47
C ILE A 30 9.43 -1.30 -10.19
N GLY A 31 10.65 -1.80 -9.96
CA GLY A 31 10.99 -2.57 -8.77
C GLY A 31 10.95 -1.71 -7.52
N SER A 32 11.46 -0.48 -7.59
CA SER A 32 11.39 0.46 -6.47
C SER A 32 9.95 0.79 -6.09
N PHE A 33 9.06 1.03 -7.05
CA PHE A 33 7.63 1.21 -6.77
C PHE A 33 7.02 0.02 -6.03
N THR A 34 7.22 -1.18 -6.57
CA THR A 34 6.66 -2.41 -6.00
C THR A 34 7.20 -2.65 -4.59
N TYR A 35 8.49 -2.37 -4.34
CA TYR A 35 9.10 -2.50 -3.02
C TYR A 35 8.46 -1.57 -1.98
N HIS A 36 8.39 -0.25 -2.23
CA HIS A 36 7.83 0.70 -1.26
C HIS A 36 6.37 0.38 -0.93
N PHE A 37 5.57 0.11 -1.96
CA PHE A 37 4.17 -0.29 -1.76
C PHE A 37 4.06 -1.62 -1.00
N SER A 38 4.91 -2.61 -1.28
CA SER A 38 4.87 -3.89 -0.57
C SER A 38 5.13 -3.71 0.93
N VAL A 39 6.10 -2.87 1.30
CA VAL A 39 6.38 -2.54 2.70
C VAL A 39 5.16 -1.85 3.35
N ALA A 40 4.58 -0.85 2.69
CA ALA A 40 3.39 -0.17 3.20
C ALA A 40 2.18 -1.12 3.35
N PHE A 41 1.96 -2.00 2.35
CA PHE A 41 0.92 -3.02 2.41
C PHE A 41 1.13 -4.00 3.56
N LEU A 42 2.37 -4.42 3.82
CA LEU A 42 2.69 -5.34 4.90
C LEU A 42 2.29 -4.75 6.26
N ILE A 43 2.67 -3.50 6.53
CA ILE A 43 2.30 -2.78 7.77
C ILE A 43 0.77 -2.72 7.92
N ILE A 44 0.07 -2.32 6.86
CA ILE A 44 -1.39 -2.19 6.89
C ILE A 44 -2.08 -3.55 7.03
N LEU A 45 -1.58 -4.61 6.39
CA LEU A 45 -2.14 -5.95 6.49
C LEU A 45 -2.00 -6.54 7.90
N ILE A 46 -0.90 -6.25 8.61
CA ILE A 46 -0.76 -6.62 10.02
C ILE A 46 -1.87 -5.96 10.84
N ILE A 47 -2.11 -4.65 10.66
CA ILE A 47 -3.17 -3.93 11.38
C ILE A 47 -4.56 -4.49 11.02
N LEU A 48 -4.79 -4.78 9.74
CA LEU A 48 -6.06 -5.30 9.25
C LEU A 48 -6.32 -6.75 9.67
N PHE A 49 -5.28 -7.53 9.97
CA PHE A 49 -5.42 -8.88 10.49
C PHE A 49 -6.23 -8.90 11.80
N PHE A 50 -5.99 -7.91 12.66
CA PHE A 50 -6.71 -7.72 13.93
C PHE A 50 -8.02 -6.92 13.78
N SER A 51 -8.28 -6.35 12.60
CA SER A 51 -9.45 -5.49 12.36
C SER A 51 -10.68 -6.29 11.91
N ASN A 52 -11.86 -5.66 11.99
CA ASN A 52 -13.13 -6.23 11.53
C ASN A 52 -13.21 -6.34 10.00
N ARG A 53 -14.03 -7.29 9.51
CA ARG A 53 -14.24 -7.56 8.08
C ARG A 53 -14.71 -6.32 7.31
N ASP A 54 -15.54 -5.48 7.91
CA ASP A 54 -16.07 -4.27 7.26
C ASP A 54 -14.99 -3.20 7.04
N ILE A 55 -14.04 -3.10 7.96
CA ILE A 55 -12.87 -2.24 7.83
C ILE A 55 -12.01 -2.74 6.66
N PHE A 56 -11.72 -4.05 6.63
CA PHE A 56 -10.96 -4.66 5.55
C PHE A 56 -11.61 -4.44 4.18
N ASN A 57 -12.93 -4.63 4.06
CA ASN A 57 -13.64 -4.43 2.79
C ASN A 57 -13.62 -2.96 2.35
N SER A 58 -13.77 -2.01 3.28
CA SER A 58 -13.70 -0.58 2.99
C SER A 58 -12.30 -0.19 2.52
N TRP A 59 -11.28 -0.61 3.26
CA TRP A 59 -9.88 -0.38 2.90
C TRP A 59 -9.51 -1.03 1.56
N LYS A 60 -9.98 -2.26 1.29
CA LYS A 60 -9.69 -2.97 0.04
C LYS A 60 -10.18 -2.22 -1.19
N LYS A 61 -11.38 -1.62 -1.12
CA LYS A 61 -11.91 -0.81 -2.24
C LYS A 61 -11.02 0.41 -2.49
N PHE A 62 -10.64 1.10 -1.42
CA PHE A 62 -9.70 2.22 -1.49
C PHE A 62 -8.35 1.79 -2.09
N SER A 63 -7.77 0.68 -1.60
CA SER A 63 -6.43 0.27 -2.01
C SER A 63 -6.36 -0.12 -3.48
N ILE A 64 -7.40 -0.76 -4.03
CA ILE A 64 -7.48 -1.06 -5.47
C ILE A 64 -7.50 0.24 -6.30
N VAL A 65 -8.37 1.19 -5.94
CA VAL A 65 -8.47 2.47 -6.67
C VAL A 65 -7.17 3.27 -6.58
N PHE A 66 -6.60 3.36 -5.38
CA PHE A 66 -5.35 4.08 -5.15
C PHE A 66 -4.18 3.46 -5.92
N MET A 67 -4.11 2.12 -6.00
CA MET A 67 -3.09 1.42 -6.78
C MET A 67 -3.18 1.74 -8.27
N ILE A 68 -4.39 1.71 -8.84
CA ILE A 68 -4.59 2.07 -10.25
C ILE A 68 -4.15 3.50 -10.52
N ILE A 69 -4.58 4.45 -9.67
CA ILE A 69 -4.19 5.86 -9.79
C ILE A 69 -2.67 6.02 -9.66
N SER A 70 -2.04 5.33 -8.71
CA SER A 70 -0.60 5.41 -8.47
C SER A 70 0.21 4.88 -9.66
N ILE A 71 -0.23 3.78 -10.27
CA ILE A 71 0.40 3.22 -11.47
C ILE A 71 0.34 4.24 -12.61
N VAL A 72 -0.84 4.83 -12.87
CA VAL A 72 -1.00 5.84 -13.93
C VAL A 72 -0.09 7.05 -13.69
N ILE A 73 -0.08 7.58 -12.46
CA ILE A 73 0.75 8.74 -12.09
C ILE A 73 2.24 8.43 -12.30
N ILE A 74 2.72 7.27 -11.87
CA ILE A 74 4.14 6.90 -11.97
C ILE A 74 4.53 6.60 -13.43
N SER A 75 3.64 5.99 -14.20
CA SER A 75 3.88 5.71 -15.62
C SER A 75 3.98 6.98 -16.46
N LEU A 76 3.20 8.02 -16.13
CA LEU A 76 3.22 9.31 -16.83
C LEU A 76 4.28 10.28 -16.31
N ALA A 77 4.94 9.97 -15.19
CA ALA A 77 5.93 10.85 -14.60
C ALA A 77 7.19 10.94 -15.48
N PRO A 78 7.62 12.16 -15.87
CA PRO A 78 8.86 12.35 -16.61
C PRO A 78 10.06 12.04 -15.70
N GLU A 79 11.13 11.50 -16.27
CA GLU A 79 12.41 11.34 -15.59
C GLU A 79 13.27 12.57 -15.90
N ILE A 80 13.31 13.52 -14.97
CA ILE A 80 14.12 14.73 -15.09
C ILE A 80 15.26 14.64 -14.08
N SER A 81 16.50 14.64 -14.57
CA SER A 81 17.72 14.58 -13.76
C SER A 81 18.45 15.91 -13.76
N ASP A 82 17.82 16.97 -13.27
CA ASP A 82 18.50 18.25 -13.04
C ASP A 82 18.93 18.33 -11.57
N GLY A 83 20.23 18.56 -11.35
CA GLY A 83 21.01 18.25 -10.14
C GLY A 83 20.58 18.83 -8.79
N PHE A 84 19.41 19.47 -8.67
CA PHE A 84 18.84 19.97 -7.41
C PHE A 84 17.50 19.36 -7.01
N ILE A 85 16.69 18.86 -7.97
CA ILE A 85 15.45 18.14 -7.65
C ILE A 85 15.37 16.91 -8.54
N GLU A 86 15.70 15.76 -7.96
CA GLU A 86 15.54 14.47 -8.63
C GLU A 86 14.04 14.12 -8.69
N TYR A 87 13.34 14.61 -9.72
CA TYR A 87 12.00 14.13 -10.09
C TYR A 87 12.15 12.77 -10.78
N SER A 88 12.58 11.77 -10.00
CA SER A 88 12.63 10.39 -10.45
C SER A 88 11.36 9.65 -10.05
N LYS A 89 10.98 8.67 -10.87
CA LYS A 89 9.87 7.74 -10.56
C LYS A 89 10.03 7.09 -9.19
N LYS A 90 11.26 6.90 -8.74
CA LYS A 90 11.61 6.42 -7.40
C LYS A 90 11.09 7.38 -6.32
N TYR A 91 11.40 8.68 -6.42
CA TYR A 91 10.92 9.68 -5.46
C TYR A 91 9.39 9.74 -5.41
N LEU A 92 8.74 9.73 -6.58
CA LEU A 92 7.29 9.75 -6.67
C LEU A 92 6.65 8.49 -6.07
N SER A 93 7.24 7.31 -6.33
CA SER A 93 6.78 6.05 -5.75
C SER A 93 6.86 6.04 -4.22
N GLN A 94 7.93 6.62 -3.65
CA GLN A 94 8.11 6.74 -2.22
C GLN A 94 7.05 7.68 -1.62
N LYS A 95 6.82 8.84 -2.25
CA LYS A 95 5.79 9.79 -1.79
C LYS A 95 4.40 9.21 -1.85
N LEU A 96 4.05 8.52 -2.94
CA LEU A 96 2.75 7.85 -3.07
C LEU A 96 2.59 6.70 -2.07
N SER A 97 3.66 5.96 -1.76
CA SER A 97 3.62 4.92 -0.73
C SER A 97 3.39 5.50 0.67
N VAL A 98 4.02 6.62 1.01
CA VAL A 98 3.79 7.31 2.30
C VAL A 98 2.36 7.83 2.36
N LEU A 99 1.88 8.46 1.28
CA LEU A 99 0.51 8.96 1.19
C LEU A 99 -0.52 7.83 1.32
N PHE A 100 -0.27 6.70 0.66
CA PHE A 100 -1.08 5.49 0.76
C PHE A 100 -1.20 5.01 2.21
N LEU A 101 -0.07 5.00 2.94
CA LEU A 101 -0.03 4.56 4.33
C LEU A 101 -0.83 5.50 5.25
N ILE A 102 -0.66 6.81 5.09
CA ILE A 102 -1.39 7.82 5.87
C ILE A 102 -2.90 7.69 5.65
N ILE A 103 -3.35 7.65 4.39
CA ILE A 103 -4.78 7.55 4.07
C ILE A 103 -5.35 6.20 4.52
N SER A 104 -4.60 5.10 4.36
CA SER A 104 -5.00 3.78 4.83
C SER A 104 -5.23 3.77 6.34
N LEU A 105 -4.32 4.34 7.12
CA LEU A 105 -4.47 4.48 8.57
C LEU A 105 -5.70 5.33 8.93
N GLY A 106 -5.90 6.45 8.25
CA GLY A 106 -7.07 7.31 8.44
C GLY A 106 -8.39 6.55 8.23
N ILE A 107 -8.49 5.76 7.16
CA ILE A 107 -9.67 4.93 6.86
C ILE A 107 -9.89 3.89 7.97
N ILE A 108 -8.83 3.22 8.41
CA ILE A 108 -8.91 2.19 9.46
C ILE A 108 -9.37 2.79 10.78
N ILE A 109 -8.79 3.92 11.20
CA ILE A 109 -9.14 4.61 12.44
C ILE A 109 -10.60 5.10 12.38
N TRP A 110 -10.97 5.80 11.30
CA TRP A 110 -12.32 6.32 11.12
C TRP A 110 -13.38 5.22 11.15
N LYS A 111 -13.16 4.12 10.40
CA LYS A 111 -14.09 2.98 10.39
C LYS A 111 -14.13 2.26 11.73
N SER A 112 -13.01 2.16 12.43
CA SER A 112 -12.98 1.58 13.78
C SER A 112 -13.83 2.40 14.76
N ILE A 113 -13.76 3.73 14.70
CA ILE A 113 -14.59 4.62 15.52
C ILE A 113 -16.08 4.50 15.14
N GLN A 114 -16.40 4.48 13.84
CA GLN A 114 -17.79 4.31 13.38
C GLN A 114 -18.42 3.00 13.87
N LEU A 115 -17.67 1.89 13.85
CA LEU A 115 -18.17 0.61 14.32
C LEU A 115 -18.39 0.59 15.83
N LYS A 116 -17.49 1.20 16.63
CA LYS A 116 -17.69 1.35 18.07
C LYS A 116 -18.94 2.17 18.41
N LYS A 117 -19.22 3.24 17.65
CA LYS A 117 -20.43 4.05 17.84
C LYS A 117 -21.71 3.28 17.48
N LYS A 118 -21.65 2.38 16.49
CA LYS A 118 -22.79 1.59 16.05
C LYS A 118 -23.12 0.43 17.01
N SER A 119 -22.15 -0.09 17.77
CA SER A 119 -22.40 -1.13 18.78
C SER A 119 -22.97 -0.61 20.10
N LEU A 120 -22.93 0.71 20.32
CA LEU A 120 -23.43 1.38 21.52
C LEU A 120 -24.83 1.97 21.35
N LYS A 121 -25.39 1.93 20.14
CA LYS A 121 -26.77 2.28 19.82
C LYS A 121 -27.55 1.00 19.59
#